data_AF-A0A3M7EQM6-F1
#
_entry.id   AF-A0A3M7EQM6-F1
#
_cell.length_a   1.000
_cell.length_b   1.000
_cell.length_c   1.000
_cell.angle_alpha   90.00
_cell.angle_beta   90.00
_cell.angle_gamma   90.00
#
_symmetry.space_group_name_H-M   'P 1'
#
loop_
_entity.id
_entity.type
_entity.pdbx_description
1 polymer ?
#
loop_
_entity_poly.entity_id
_entity_poly.type
_entity_poly.pdbx_seq_one_letter_code
_entity_poly.pdbx_strand_id
1 'polypeptide(L)'
;LCLNVFSLKGEVVIGPFFVGAEPNIIDEGPNKGMEVLSKEEAAGLAFMRSLSPEQQKKATLQGDINDITGETMPCGTWNPADLRGLGGAHQDNRVVPYAGLPGKDMDESQRKNLLNIIGIFNEILPDGPRELFMKRVEKHLDETHFGWIGPVNDQTPFYFRVHSPMVMNEFDHHNGVWLANALPKKYHIHTIQRLPNRGDYGTALLDEWKEKQGRI
;
A
#
# COMPACT_ATOMS: atom_id res chain seq x y z
N LEU A 1 5.55 13.51 3.63
CA LEU A 1 4.26 13.12 4.24
C LEU A 1 3.15 13.93 3.59
N CYS A 2 2.07 13.28 3.14
CA CYS A 2 0.81 13.92 2.75
C CYS A 2 -0.32 13.18 3.47
N LEU A 3 -1.22 13.91 4.13
CA LEU A 3 -2.27 13.33 4.96
C LEU A 3 -3.60 14.03 4.68
N ASN A 4 -4.64 13.27 4.35
CA ASN A 4 -6.00 13.77 4.28
C ASN A 4 -6.81 13.20 5.44
N VAL A 5 -7.44 14.07 6.22
CA VAL A 5 -8.27 13.71 7.36
C VAL A 5 -9.66 14.29 7.15
N PHE A 6 -10.66 13.42 7.08
CA PHE A 6 -12.07 13.77 7.04
C PHE A 6 -12.74 13.31 8.33
N SER A 7 -13.60 14.16 8.90
CA SER A 7 -14.41 13.77 10.04
C SER A 7 -15.86 14.19 9.86
N LEU A 8 -16.78 13.31 10.27
CA LEU A 8 -18.22 13.56 10.19
C LEU A 8 -18.91 12.90 11.36
N LYS A 9 -19.54 13.71 12.22
CA LYS A 9 -20.34 13.24 13.38
C LYS A 9 -19.61 12.24 14.29
N GLY A 10 -18.28 12.37 14.42
CA GLY A 10 -17.45 11.52 15.27
C GLY A 10 -16.80 10.34 14.54
N GLU A 11 -17.20 10.05 13.29
CA GLU A 11 -16.43 9.15 12.42
C GLU A 11 -15.23 9.89 11.81
N VAL A 12 -14.11 9.17 11.66
CA VAL A 12 -12.87 9.68 11.08
C VAL A 12 -12.45 8.77 9.94
N VAL A 13 -12.17 9.37 8.79
CA VAL A 13 -11.55 8.73 7.62
C VAL A 13 -10.22 9.42 7.37
N ILE A 14 -9.14 8.64 7.34
CA ILE A 14 -7.81 9.12 6.97
C ILE A 14 -7.44 8.43 5.66
N GLY A 15 -7.34 9.19 4.58
CA GLY A 15 -7.14 8.64 3.24
C GLY A 15 -7.69 9.57 2.15
N PRO A 16 -6.98 9.76 1.02
CA PRO A 16 -5.70 9.13 0.69
C PRO A 16 -4.55 9.73 1.50
N PHE A 17 -3.46 8.98 1.67
CA PHE A 17 -2.25 9.50 2.30
C PHE A 17 -0.97 8.89 1.72
N PHE A 18 0.15 9.57 1.97
CA PHE A 18 1.49 9.17 1.55
C PHE A 18 2.49 9.38 2.69
N VAL A 19 3.27 8.34 3.02
CA VAL A 19 4.42 8.43 3.93
C VAL A 19 5.64 7.92 3.18
N GLY A 20 6.71 8.71 3.16
CA GLY A 20 7.95 8.33 2.49
C GLY A 20 9.18 8.87 3.20
N ALA A 21 10.32 8.25 2.92
CA ALA A 21 11.61 8.59 3.51
C ALA A 21 12.76 8.35 2.52
N GLU A 22 13.70 9.30 2.45
CA GLU A 22 14.95 9.22 1.69
C GLU A 22 16.02 10.09 2.39
N PRO A 23 17.00 9.52 3.11
CA PRO A 23 17.13 8.12 3.51
C PRO A 23 16.11 7.70 4.59
N ASN A 24 15.94 6.39 4.80
CA ASN A 24 15.04 5.84 5.82
C ASN A 24 15.69 5.58 7.20
N ILE A 25 17.00 5.85 7.35
CA ILE A 25 17.77 5.63 8.59
C ILE A 25 18.61 6.85 8.95
N ILE A 26 18.79 7.09 10.25
CA ILE A 26 19.64 8.15 10.79
C ILE A 26 21.02 7.59 11.18
N ASP A 27 22.09 8.05 10.52
CA ASP A 27 23.46 7.54 10.74
C ASP A 27 24.16 8.11 11.97
N GLU A 28 23.85 9.36 12.37
CA GLU A 28 24.56 10.11 13.41
C GLU A 28 23.63 10.99 14.27
N GLY A 29 24.13 11.40 15.44
CA GLY A 29 23.41 12.28 16.37
C GLY A 29 22.50 11.55 17.38
N PRO A 30 21.66 12.29 18.13
CA PRO A 30 20.86 11.73 19.24
C PRO A 30 19.87 10.64 18.84
N ASN A 31 19.43 10.63 17.59
CA ASN A 31 18.47 9.66 17.04
C ASN A 31 19.13 8.60 16.16
N LYS A 32 20.45 8.40 16.27
CA LYS A 32 21.19 7.40 15.49
C LYS A 32 20.53 6.02 15.58
N GLY A 33 20.37 5.38 14.42
CA GLY A 33 19.76 4.05 14.30
C GLY A 33 18.23 4.07 14.24
N MET A 34 17.58 5.24 14.33
CA MET A 34 16.16 5.37 14.04
C MET A 34 15.93 5.06 12.56
N GLU A 35 15.10 4.05 12.31
CA GLU A 35 14.67 3.63 10.99
C GLU A 35 13.15 3.80 10.87
N VAL A 36 12.70 4.30 9.73
CA VAL A 36 11.28 4.50 9.43
C VAL A 36 10.83 3.56 8.30
N LEU A 37 9.56 3.19 8.31
CA LEU A 37 8.92 2.32 7.31
C LEU A 37 9.44 0.87 7.26
N SER A 38 10.22 0.46 8.26
CA SER A 38 10.77 -0.90 8.38
C SER A 38 9.71 -1.95 8.73
N LYS A 39 8.60 -1.56 9.38
CA LYS A 39 7.49 -2.48 9.68
C LYS A 39 6.78 -2.93 8.40
N GLU A 40 6.47 -1.98 7.51
CA GLU A 40 5.82 -2.21 6.23
C GLU A 40 6.70 -3.09 5.34
N GLU A 41 7.99 -2.75 5.27
CA GLU A 41 8.99 -3.51 4.53
C GLU A 41 9.08 -4.96 5.02
N ALA A 42 9.29 -5.15 6.33
CA ALA A 42 9.44 -6.46 6.93
C ALA A 42 8.17 -7.31 6.78
N ALA A 43 7.00 -6.72 6.96
CA ALA A 43 5.73 -7.43 6.82
C ALA A 43 5.47 -7.88 5.38
N GLY A 44 5.74 -7.04 4.39
CA GLY A 44 5.59 -7.40 2.98
C GLY A 44 6.54 -8.51 2.54
N LEU A 45 7.82 -8.42 2.91
CA LEU A 45 8.82 -9.44 2.59
C LEU A 45 8.53 -10.77 3.30
N ALA A 46 8.15 -10.73 4.58
CA ALA A 46 7.76 -11.91 5.34
C ALA A 46 6.54 -12.58 4.73
N PHE A 47 5.54 -11.81 4.28
CA PHE A 47 4.37 -12.33 3.59
C PHE A 47 4.76 -13.05 2.30
N MET A 48 5.54 -12.41 1.42
CA MET A 48 5.98 -13.02 0.16
C MET A 48 6.77 -14.32 0.39
N ARG A 49 7.63 -14.35 1.40
CA ARG A 49 8.38 -15.56 1.81
C ARG A 49 7.51 -16.68 2.35
N SER A 50 6.35 -16.36 2.94
CA SER A 50 5.42 -17.36 3.49
C SER A 50 4.59 -18.08 2.43
N LEU A 51 4.60 -17.60 1.19
CA LEU A 51 3.83 -18.18 0.09
C LEU A 51 4.52 -19.42 -0.49
N SER A 52 3.73 -20.40 -0.94
CA SER A 52 4.24 -21.52 -1.74
C SER A 52 4.84 -21.03 -3.06
N PRO A 53 5.69 -21.81 -3.76
CA PRO A 53 6.22 -21.43 -5.07
C PRO A 53 5.13 -21.04 -6.09
N GLU A 54 4.00 -21.76 -6.10
CA GLU A 54 2.85 -21.49 -6.96
C GLU A 54 2.15 -20.18 -6.57
N GLN A 55 2.00 -19.92 -5.27
CA GLN A 55 1.43 -18.69 -4.76
C GLN A 55 2.34 -17.48 -5.02
N GLN A 56 3.66 -17.63 -4.86
CA GLN A 56 4.64 -16.60 -5.22
C GLN A 56 4.53 -16.26 -6.71
N LYS A 57 4.44 -17.27 -7.59
CA LYS A 57 4.23 -17.04 -9.02
C LYS A 57 2.93 -16.28 -9.31
N LYS A 58 1.84 -16.56 -8.59
CA LYS A 58 0.57 -15.82 -8.72
C LYS A 58 0.66 -14.39 -8.17
N ALA A 59 1.43 -14.17 -7.10
CA ALA A 59 1.63 -12.86 -6.49
C ALA A 59 2.53 -11.95 -7.33
N THR A 60 3.53 -12.51 -8.02
CA THR A 60 4.48 -11.75 -8.84
C THR A 60 3.80 -11.13 -10.06
N LEU A 61 3.76 -9.79 -10.09
CA LEU A 61 3.23 -9.00 -11.20
C LEU A 61 4.24 -8.84 -12.33
N GLN A 62 5.52 -8.72 -11.97
CA GLN A 62 6.66 -8.53 -12.88
C GLN A 62 7.94 -9.04 -12.18
N GLY A 63 8.97 -9.38 -12.95
CA GLY A 63 10.24 -9.95 -12.47
C GLY A 63 11.09 -9.00 -11.61
N ASP A 64 12.28 -8.65 -12.08
CA ASP A 64 13.18 -7.75 -11.35
C ASP A 64 12.66 -6.32 -11.41
N ILE A 65 12.71 -5.63 -10.27
CA ILE A 65 12.27 -4.23 -10.13
C ILE A 65 13.15 -3.26 -10.93
N ASN A 66 14.42 -3.63 -11.18
CA ASN A 66 15.36 -2.82 -11.94
C ASN A 66 15.11 -2.88 -13.46
N ASP A 67 14.41 -3.92 -13.93
CA ASP A 67 14.08 -4.10 -15.34
C ASP A 67 12.79 -3.37 -15.74
N ILE A 68 12.22 -2.59 -14.82
CA ILE A 68 10.91 -1.97 -14.99
C ILE A 68 11.05 -0.52 -15.42
N THR A 69 10.53 -0.25 -16.61
CA THR A 69 10.37 1.08 -17.18
C THR A 69 8.94 1.27 -17.70
N GLY A 70 8.62 2.49 -18.15
CA GLY A 70 7.35 2.76 -18.83
C GLY A 70 7.17 2.00 -20.14
N GLU A 71 8.24 1.45 -20.73
CA GLU A 71 8.18 0.66 -21.95
C GLU A 71 7.89 -0.82 -21.67
N THR A 72 8.37 -1.34 -20.53
CA THR A 72 8.21 -2.76 -20.17
C THR A 72 6.93 -3.03 -19.39
N MET A 73 6.36 -2.01 -18.74
CA MET A 73 5.15 -2.14 -17.94
C MET A 73 3.90 -2.16 -18.82
N PRO A 74 2.89 -2.98 -18.48
CA PRO A 74 1.57 -2.88 -19.10
C PRO A 74 1.04 -1.44 -19.08
N CYS A 75 0.33 -1.06 -20.16
CA CYS A 75 -0.28 0.27 -20.26
C CYS A 75 -1.11 0.59 -19.01
N GLY A 76 -0.89 1.77 -18.43
CA GLY A 76 -1.57 2.19 -17.22
C GLY A 76 -1.07 1.49 -15.95
N THR A 77 0.10 0.86 -15.95
CA THR A 77 0.76 0.35 -14.72
C THR A 77 2.10 1.04 -14.43
N TRP A 78 2.35 2.16 -15.10
CA TRP A 78 3.52 3.01 -14.91
C TRP A 78 3.15 4.50 -14.97
N ASN A 79 3.82 5.32 -14.16
CA ASN A 79 3.73 6.76 -14.11
C ASN A 79 5.17 7.35 -14.04
N PRO A 80 5.55 8.36 -14.83
CA PRO A 80 6.91 8.91 -14.76
C PRO A 80 7.31 9.53 -13.41
N ALA A 81 6.34 10.01 -12.62
CA ALA A 81 6.55 10.60 -11.30
C ALA A 81 6.48 9.58 -10.15
N ASP A 82 5.55 8.63 -10.22
CA ASP A 82 5.31 7.61 -9.17
C ASP A 82 5.84 6.22 -9.54
N LEU A 83 6.52 6.11 -10.69
CA LEU A 83 7.06 4.90 -11.29
C LEU A 83 6.02 3.78 -11.38
N ARG A 84 6.13 2.74 -10.57
CA ARG A 84 5.22 1.59 -10.54
C ARG A 84 4.08 1.74 -9.52
N GLY A 85 4.08 2.81 -8.72
CA GLY A 85 2.97 3.15 -7.83
C GLY A 85 1.76 3.63 -8.64
N LEU A 86 0.58 3.10 -8.32
CA LEU A 86 -0.65 3.42 -9.05
C LEU A 86 -1.56 4.40 -8.32
N GLY A 87 -1.34 4.62 -7.02
CA GLY A 87 -2.08 5.53 -6.15
C GLY A 87 -1.36 6.84 -5.86
N GLY A 88 -0.30 7.18 -6.60
CA GLY A 88 0.45 8.41 -6.36
C GLY A 88 -0.29 9.69 -6.75
N ALA A 89 0.43 10.77 -7.02
CA ALA A 89 -0.17 12.08 -7.27
C ALA A 89 -1.11 12.07 -8.49
N HIS A 90 -2.20 12.82 -8.40
CA HIS A 90 -3.22 12.94 -9.47
C HIS A 90 -3.94 11.63 -9.85
N GLN A 91 -3.91 10.61 -8.99
CA GLN A 91 -4.61 9.32 -9.19
C GLN A 91 -5.92 9.22 -8.37
N ASP A 92 -6.58 10.35 -8.11
CA ASP A 92 -7.79 10.38 -7.28
C ASP A 92 -8.92 9.55 -7.88
N ASN A 93 -9.52 8.66 -7.08
CA ASN A 93 -10.58 7.74 -7.49
C ASN A 93 -10.23 6.87 -8.72
N ARG A 94 -8.93 6.67 -9.01
CA ARG A 94 -8.50 5.79 -10.08
C ARG A 94 -9.05 4.38 -9.85
N VAL A 95 -9.70 3.82 -10.87
CA VAL A 95 -10.08 2.41 -10.88
C VAL A 95 -8.85 1.58 -11.28
N VAL A 96 -8.31 0.86 -10.31
CA VAL A 96 -7.15 -0.02 -10.50
C VAL A 96 -7.65 -1.47 -10.62
N PRO A 97 -7.27 -2.23 -11.67
CA PRO A 97 -7.59 -3.66 -11.71
C PRO A 97 -6.92 -4.42 -10.57
N TYR A 98 -7.64 -5.38 -9.98
CA TYR A 98 -7.02 -6.33 -9.06
C TYR A 98 -5.97 -7.18 -9.77
N ALA A 99 -4.86 -7.43 -9.10
CA ALA A 99 -3.76 -8.23 -9.63
C ALA A 99 -2.98 -8.87 -8.48
N GLY A 100 -2.40 -10.04 -8.75
CA GLY A 100 -1.66 -10.82 -7.76
C GLY A 100 -2.47 -11.97 -7.16
N LEU A 101 -2.04 -12.47 -6.00
CA LEU A 101 -2.66 -13.59 -5.29
C LEU A 101 -3.91 -13.12 -4.54
N PRO A 102 -5.12 -13.65 -4.84
CA PRO A 102 -6.34 -13.31 -4.11
C PRO A 102 -6.39 -14.02 -2.75
N GLY A 103 -7.00 -13.38 -1.74
CA GLY A 103 -7.11 -13.92 -0.39
C GLY A 103 -7.94 -15.20 -0.28
N LYS A 104 -8.83 -15.47 -1.23
CA LYS A 104 -9.54 -16.76 -1.33
C LYS A 104 -8.62 -17.96 -1.60
N ASP A 105 -7.43 -17.72 -2.18
CA ASP A 105 -6.43 -18.74 -2.50
C ASP A 105 -5.36 -18.86 -1.39
N MET A 106 -5.58 -18.21 -0.23
CA MET A 106 -4.66 -18.17 0.91
C MET A 106 -5.16 -19.02 2.07
N ASP A 107 -4.24 -19.60 2.83
CA ASP A 107 -4.57 -20.26 4.10
C ASP A 107 -4.86 -19.25 5.23
N GLU A 108 -5.32 -19.72 6.39
CA GLU A 108 -5.69 -18.86 7.52
C GLU A 108 -4.53 -18.00 8.04
N SER A 109 -3.30 -18.54 8.05
CA SER A 109 -2.11 -17.83 8.52
C SER A 109 -1.73 -16.71 7.56
N GLN A 110 -1.75 -17.00 6.25
CA GLN A 110 -1.53 -16.02 5.19
C GLN A 110 -2.60 -14.92 5.24
N ARG A 111 -3.87 -15.28 5.37
CA ARG A 111 -4.98 -14.32 5.51
C ARG A 111 -4.79 -13.39 6.70
N LYS A 112 -4.37 -13.92 7.85
CA LYS A 112 -4.03 -13.11 9.03
C LYS A 112 -2.85 -12.18 8.78
N ASN A 113 -1.81 -12.65 8.10
CA ASN A 113 -0.64 -11.82 7.76
C ASN A 113 -0.99 -10.72 6.74
N LEU A 114 -1.91 -10.98 5.82
CA LEU A 114 -2.42 -9.97 4.89
C LEU A 114 -3.16 -8.84 5.63
N LEU A 115 -4.04 -9.20 6.57
CA LEU A 115 -4.70 -8.23 7.46
C LEU A 115 -3.68 -7.46 8.31
N ASN A 116 -2.62 -8.12 8.78
CA ASN A 116 -1.56 -7.45 9.53
C ASN A 116 -0.85 -6.37 8.70
N ILE A 117 -0.53 -6.65 7.43
CA ILE A 117 0.04 -5.62 6.52
C ILE A 117 -0.90 -4.42 6.42
N ILE A 118 -2.19 -4.64 6.16
CA ILE A 118 -3.17 -3.56 6.07
C ILE A 118 -3.24 -2.78 7.39
N GLY A 119 -3.19 -3.49 8.52
CA GLY A 119 -3.17 -2.92 9.85
C GLY A 119 -1.96 -2.01 10.10
N ILE A 120 -0.76 -2.40 9.67
CA ILE A 120 0.48 -1.61 9.82
C ILE A 120 0.36 -0.29 9.08
N PHE A 121 -0.04 -0.31 7.80
CA PHE A 121 -0.25 0.90 7.00
C PHE A 121 -1.25 1.86 7.65
N ASN A 122 -2.24 1.30 8.35
CA ASN A 122 -3.33 2.04 8.97
C ASN A 122 -3.12 2.33 10.46
N GLU A 123 -1.89 2.22 10.97
CA GLU A 123 -1.55 2.59 12.37
C GLU A 123 -1.82 4.08 12.67
N ILE A 124 -1.90 4.92 11.64
CA ILE A 124 -2.24 6.34 11.79
C ILE A 124 -3.70 6.60 12.21
N LEU A 125 -4.60 5.62 12.03
CA LEU A 125 -5.98 5.73 12.47
C LEU A 125 -6.07 5.60 14.01
N PRO A 126 -6.91 6.40 14.69
CA PRO A 126 -7.21 6.19 16.10
C PRO A 126 -7.86 4.80 16.34
N ASP A 127 -7.70 4.24 17.54
CA ASP A 127 -8.06 2.84 17.85
C ASP A 127 -9.50 2.46 17.43
N GLY A 128 -10.50 3.28 17.77
CA GLY A 128 -11.90 3.01 17.41
C GLY A 128 -12.15 3.00 15.89
N PRO A 129 -11.84 4.09 15.16
CA PRO A 129 -11.87 4.11 13.70
C PRO A 129 -11.07 2.98 13.04
N ARG A 130 -9.88 2.66 13.56
CA ARG A 130 -9.03 1.57 13.05
C ARG A 130 -9.70 0.22 13.19
N GLU A 131 -10.28 -0.10 14.36
CA GLU A 131 -10.99 -1.36 14.59
C GLU A 131 -12.17 -1.52 13.62
N LEU A 132 -12.97 -0.46 13.44
CA LEU A 132 -14.10 -0.47 12.50
C LEU A 132 -13.64 -0.63 11.05
N PHE A 133 -12.57 0.07 10.65
CA PHE A 133 -11.98 -0.05 9.33
C PHE A 133 -11.49 -1.48 9.06
N MET A 134 -10.72 -2.07 9.99
CA MET A 134 -10.22 -3.44 9.84
C MET A 134 -11.35 -4.47 9.77
N LYS A 135 -12.43 -4.32 10.57
CA LYS A 135 -13.63 -5.17 10.47
C LYS A 135 -14.33 -5.08 9.10
N ARG A 136 -14.30 -3.92 8.45
CA ARG A 136 -14.86 -3.75 7.08
C ARG A 136 -13.96 -4.41 6.05
N VAL A 137 -12.64 -4.23 6.15
CA VAL A 137 -11.65 -4.88 5.27
C VAL A 137 -11.77 -6.40 5.35
N GLU A 138 -11.87 -6.97 6.54
CA GLU A 138 -11.95 -8.43 6.77
C GLU A 138 -13.13 -9.09 6.03
N LYS A 139 -14.25 -8.38 5.87
CA LYS A 139 -15.40 -8.87 5.09
C LYS A 139 -15.11 -9.08 3.61
N HIS A 140 -14.08 -8.41 3.08
CA HIS A 140 -13.67 -8.48 1.68
C HIS A 140 -12.32 -9.20 1.51
N LEU A 141 -11.91 -10.00 2.49
CA LEU A 141 -10.59 -10.62 2.47
C LEU A 141 -10.40 -11.59 1.29
N ASP A 142 -11.47 -12.28 0.87
CA ASP A 142 -11.47 -13.15 -0.31
C ASP A 142 -11.13 -12.39 -1.61
N GLU A 143 -11.57 -11.12 -1.69
CA GLU A 143 -11.37 -10.19 -2.81
C GLU A 143 -10.12 -9.31 -2.63
N THR A 144 -9.35 -9.52 -1.56
CA THR A 144 -8.13 -8.78 -1.29
C THR A 144 -6.95 -9.46 -1.97
N HIS A 145 -6.21 -8.72 -2.79
CA HIS A 145 -5.11 -9.25 -3.59
C HIS A 145 -3.77 -8.74 -3.07
N PHE A 146 -2.77 -9.62 -3.06
CA PHE A 146 -1.37 -9.28 -2.83
C PHE A 146 -0.58 -9.39 -4.14
N GLY A 147 -0.05 -8.26 -4.61
CA GLY A 147 0.82 -8.17 -5.78
C GLY A 147 2.25 -7.83 -5.38
N TRP A 148 3.24 -8.42 -6.07
CA TRP A 148 4.67 -8.28 -5.77
C TRP A 148 5.49 -7.99 -7.02
N ILE A 149 6.55 -7.21 -6.87
CA ILE A 149 7.56 -6.95 -7.90
C ILE A 149 8.94 -6.96 -7.24
N GLY A 150 9.90 -7.64 -7.87
CA GLY A 150 11.29 -7.68 -7.45
C GLY A 150 11.70 -9.02 -6.83
N PRO A 151 12.99 -9.18 -6.49
CA PRO A 151 13.48 -10.43 -5.93
C PRO A 151 13.06 -10.62 -4.45
N VAL A 152 12.95 -11.87 -4.00
CA VAL A 152 12.57 -12.22 -2.62
C VAL A 152 13.82 -12.49 -1.78
N ASN A 153 14.49 -11.42 -1.34
CA ASN A 153 15.64 -11.49 -0.43
C ASN A 153 15.77 -10.19 0.40
N ASP A 154 16.72 -10.16 1.34
CA ASP A 154 16.89 -9.02 2.25
C ASP A 154 17.71 -7.86 1.66
N GLN A 155 18.34 -8.04 0.50
CA GLN A 155 19.32 -7.10 -0.05
C GLN A 155 18.76 -6.26 -1.19
N THR A 156 17.78 -6.78 -1.94
CA THR A 156 17.27 -6.14 -3.14
C THR A 156 16.02 -5.30 -2.88
N PRO A 157 15.84 -4.19 -3.60
CA PRO A 157 14.60 -3.43 -3.60
C PRO A 157 13.44 -4.28 -4.14
N PHE A 158 12.22 -3.89 -3.76
CA PHE A 158 10.98 -4.54 -4.15
C PHE A 158 9.81 -3.55 -4.06
N TYR A 159 8.69 -3.92 -4.67
CA TYR A 159 7.40 -3.28 -4.54
C TYR A 159 6.36 -4.31 -4.16
N PHE A 160 5.38 -3.92 -3.36
CA PHE A 160 4.17 -4.71 -3.19
C PHE A 160 2.93 -3.84 -3.08
N ARG A 161 1.78 -4.46 -3.36
CA ARG A 161 0.47 -3.84 -3.19
C ARG A 161 -0.52 -4.81 -2.57
N VAL A 162 -1.20 -4.35 -1.53
CA VAL A 162 -2.41 -4.99 -1.00
C VAL A 162 -3.62 -4.22 -1.47
N HIS A 163 -4.46 -4.82 -2.29
CA HIS A 163 -5.62 -4.15 -2.90
C HIS A 163 -6.92 -4.94 -2.67
N SER A 164 -7.88 -4.29 -2.03
CA SER A 164 -9.22 -4.79 -1.74
C SER A 164 -10.29 -3.79 -2.20
N PRO A 165 -11.57 -4.15 -2.18
CA PRO A 165 -12.66 -3.19 -2.36
C PRO A 165 -12.67 -2.01 -1.38
N MET A 166 -11.97 -2.12 -0.23
CA MET A 166 -11.97 -1.12 0.84
C MET A 166 -10.70 -0.28 0.91
N VAL A 167 -9.56 -0.83 0.49
CA VAL A 167 -8.24 -0.20 0.63
C VAL A 167 -7.25 -0.70 -0.40
N MET A 168 -6.41 0.22 -0.88
CA MET A 168 -5.21 -0.07 -1.65
C MET A 168 -4.00 0.51 -0.91
N ASN A 169 -3.14 -0.36 -0.39
CA ASN A 169 -1.87 -0.01 0.26
C ASN A 169 -0.73 -0.42 -0.66
N GLU A 170 0.15 0.52 -1.00
CA GLU A 170 1.33 0.28 -1.84
C GLU A 170 2.60 0.57 -1.04
N PHE A 171 3.58 -0.32 -1.15
CA PHE A 171 4.95 -0.12 -0.66
C PHE A 171 5.90 -0.12 -1.84
N ASP A 172 6.83 0.82 -1.86
CA ASP A 172 7.77 0.96 -2.96
C ASP A 172 9.17 1.37 -2.53
N HIS A 173 10.18 0.59 -2.92
CA HIS A 173 11.58 1.00 -2.85
C HIS A 173 11.95 1.91 -4.05
N HIS A 174 11.81 3.21 -3.91
CA HIS A 174 11.80 4.14 -5.04
C HIS A 174 13.20 4.44 -5.61
N ASN A 175 13.24 4.95 -6.85
CA ASN A 175 14.47 5.53 -7.43
C ASN A 175 14.81 6.83 -6.69
N GLY A 176 16.09 7.20 -6.67
CA GLY A 176 16.54 8.40 -5.97
C GLY A 176 15.90 9.67 -6.53
N VAL A 177 15.40 10.52 -5.64
CA VAL A 177 14.86 11.85 -5.97
C VAL A 177 15.77 12.91 -5.36
N TRP A 178 16.08 12.76 -4.07
CA TRP A 178 17.08 13.56 -3.38
C TRP A 178 18.49 13.01 -3.60
N LEU A 179 18.65 11.69 -3.56
CA LEU A 179 19.93 11.01 -3.82
C LEU A 179 20.03 10.65 -5.31
N ALA A 180 21.27 10.59 -5.83
CA ALA A 180 21.51 10.45 -7.27
C ALA A 180 21.40 9.00 -7.82
N ASN A 181 20.83 8.06 -7.06
CA ASN A 181 20.70 6.68 -7.53
C ASN A 181 19.63 6.54 -8.61
N ALA A 182 20.05 6.17 -9.82
CA ALA A 182 19.14 5.95 -10.95
C ALA A 182 18.19 4.75 -10.75
N LEU A 183 18.65 3.72 -10.00
CA LEU A 183 17.89 2.51 -9.73
C LEU A 183 17.27 2.52 -8.33
N PRO A 184 16.18 1.74 -8.11
CA PRO A 184 15.60 1.50 -6.80
C PRO A 184 16.64 1.19 -5.72
N LYS A 185 16.47 1.74 -4.51
CA LYS A 185 17.29 1.40 -3.35
C LYS A 185 16.46 1.27 -2.09
N LYS A 186 16.92 0.41 -1.18
CA LYS A 186 16.21 0.10 0.07
C LYS A 186 16.03 1.30 1.00
N TYR A 187 16.93 2.28 0.90
CA TYR A 187 16.89 3.47 1.73
C TYR A 187 15.90 4.54 1.25
N HIS A 188 15.25 4.36 0.10
CA HIS A 188 14.22 5.27 -0.39
C HIS A 188 12.89 4.52 -0.44
N ILE A 189 12.00 4.83 0.49
CA ILE A 189 10.72 4.12 0.63
C ILE A 189 9.57 5.11 0.42
N HIS A 190 8.62 4.71 -0.42
CA HIS A 190 7.32 5.33 -0.58
C HIS A 190 6.24 4.36 -0.10
N THR A 191 5.31 4.84 0.73
CA THR A 191 4.08 4.13 1.06
C THR A 191 2.89 5.00 0.72
N ILE A 192 1.89 4.39 0.09
CA ILE A 192 0.67 5.09 -0.34
C ILE A 192 -0.54 4.30 0.15
N GLN A 193 -1.54 5.03 0.62
CA GLN A 193 -2.89 4.51 0.77
C GLN A 193 -3.86 5.26 -0.12
N ARG A 194 -4.71 4.49 -0.82
CA ARG A 194 -5.98 4.93 -1.38
C ARG A 194 -7.14 4.15 -0.78
N LEU A 195 -8.30 4.78 -0.75
CA LEU A 195 -9.57 4.17 -0.36
C LEU A 195 -10.46 4.08 -1.62
N PRO A 196 -10.54 2.91 -2.27
CA PRO A 196 -11.36 2.69 -3.46
C PRO A 196 -12.85 3.02 -3.28
N ASN A 197 -13.60 2.99 -4.36
CA ASN A 197 -15.06 3.14 -4.35
C ASN A 197 -15.54 4.44 -3.69
N ARG A 198 -14.88 5.57 -4.01
CA ARG A 198 -15.13 6.90 -3.43
C ARG A 198 -14.78 7.00 -1.95
N GLY A 199 -14.00 6.07 -1.40
CA GLY A 199 -13.54 6.16 -0.02
C GLY A 199 -12.58 7.32 0.21
N ASP A 200 -11.81 7.71 -0.81
CA ASP A 200 -10.89 8.85 -0.76
C ASP A 200 -11.62 10.13 -0.29
N TYR A 201 -10.96 10.87 0.60
CA TYR A 201 -11.45 12.12 1.21
C TYR A 201 -12.75 11.95 2.01
N GLY A 202 -13.12 10.73 2.40
CA GLY A 202 -14.37 10.44 3.11
C GLY A 202 -15.63 10.64 2.26
N THR A 203 -15.49 10.65 0.92
CA THR A 203 -16.58 10.99 0.00
C THR A 203 -17.76 10.03 0.13
N ALA A 204 -17.49 8.72 0.19
CA ALA A 204 -18.53 7.70 0.38
C ALA A 204 -19.29 7.87 1.71
N LEU A 205 -18.59 8.22 2.80
CA LEU A 205 -19.21 8.49 4.09
C LEU A 205 -20.09 9.75 4.06
N LEU A 206 -19.63 10.79 3.36
CA LEU A 206 -20.41 12.01 3.16
C LEU A 206 -21.69 11.74 2.34
N ASP A 207 -21.57 10.95 1.27
CA ASP A 207 -22.70 10.59 0.41
C ASP A 207 -23.74 9.79 1.21
N GLU A 208 -23.33 8.74 1.94
CA GLU A 208 -24.20 7.96 2.83
C GLU A 208 -24.89 8.83 3.89
N TRP A 209 -24.16 9.79 4.46
CA TRP A 209 -24.75 10.70 5.43
C TRP A 209 -25.81 11.61 4.80
N LYS A 210 -25.56 12.17 3.61
CA LYS A 210 -26.54 13.04 2.93
C LYS A 210 -27.82 12.30 2.59
N GLU A 211 -27.71 11.06 2.12
CA GLU A 211 -28.85 10.18 1.85
C GLU A 211 -29.70 9.97 3.12
N LYS A 212 -29.05 9.64 4.25
CA LYS A 212 -29.75 9.47 5.54
C LYS A 212 -30.42 10.74 6.07
N GLN A 213 -29.95 11.92 5.65
CA GLN A 213 -30.57 13.20 6.01
C GLN A 213 -31.67 13.64 5.04
N GLY A 214 -31.98 12.86 4.00
CA GLY A 214 -32.92 13.26 2.94
C GLY A 214 -32.43 14.48 2.16
N ARG A 215 -31.11 14.65 2.05
CA ARG A 215 -30.47 15.79 1.36
C ARG A 215 -30.10 15.50 -0.09
N ILE A 216 -30.37 14.28 -0.56
CA ILE A 216 -30.29 13.79 -1.94
C ILE A 216 -31.44 12.80 -2.12
#